data_AF-A0A136MB34-F1
#
_entry.id   AF-A0A136MB34-F1
#
_cell.length_a   1.000
_cell.length_b   1.000
_cell.length_c   1.000
_cell.angle_alpha   90.00
_cell.angle_beta   90.00
_cell.angle_gamma   90.00
#
_symmetry.space_group_name_H-M   'P 1'
#
loop_
_entity.id
_entity.type
_entity.pdbx_description
1 polymer ?
#
loop_
_entity_poly.entity_id
_entity_poly.type
_entity_poly.pdbx_seq_one_letter_code
_entity_poly.pdbx_strand_id
1 'polypeptide(L)'
;MQDRKIDRVVLVLSILLGGLIHPVSAQDPVPTPDLPQIDLNHDQVIDAKDLIIFMSQWQVQILPTPTPTPPNPGGAWREGIIGTIATGVTISQISGDDGHYRMGAPQSFSDHGNGTITDNNTGLMWLKDPASTVVSATYTWDEANQACASLEFSGYSDWRLPSIEELSTLTDAGRPDPAINPIFSSRTEAAYWSATPFKNNPEGHAWMKYSYGPVNWTFKSVSNFIRPVRGGNSSKNQRFTVNGNGTVSDNNTGLMWIQDPSVPGVAGAMNWSEALSTCESLTFAGFADWRLPNLNELSSLIDYSRSAPAIDPVFLNTSSWAWTSTPVAGVPGQSWYVSFDVGIVFYAKQGLTGYIRPVRSALTKTTH
;
A
#
# COMPACT_ATOMS: atom_id res chain seq x y z
N MET A 1 37.33 20.51 -44.60
CA MET A 1 36.82 19.16 -44.26
C MET A 1 36.53 19.06 -42.74
N GLN A 2 35.96 20.13 -42.16
CA GLN A 2 35.80 20.30 -40.70
C GLN A 2 34.34 20.60 -40.29
N ASP A 3 33.46 20.82 -41.28
CA ASP A 3 32.03 21.14 -41.08
C ASP A 3 31.07 19.93 -41.07
N ARG A 4 31.55 18.69 -41.11
CA ARG A 4 30.67 17.49 -41.04
C ARG A 4 30.65 16.76 -39.70
N LYS A 5 31.43 17.21 -38.71
CA LYS A 5 31.45 16.60 -37.36
C LYS A 5 30.59 17.35 -36.35
N ILE A 6 30.36 18.65 -36.52
CA ILE A 6 29.50 19.45 -35.62
C ILE A 6 28.02 19.07 -35.83
N ASP A 7 27.60 18.80 -37.06
CA ASP A 7 26.22 18.39 -37.38
C ASP A 7 25.82 17.00 -36.82
N ARG A 8 26.77 16.14 -36.48
CA ARG A 8 26.47 14.81 -35.90
C ARG A 8 26.32 14.82 -34.37
N VAL A 9 26.84 15.84 -33.68
CA VAL A 9 26.67 15.97 -32.23
C VAL A 9 25.31 16.62 -31.91
N VAL A 10 24.87 17.58 -32.73
CA VAL A 10 23.55 18.21 -32.59
C VAL A 10 22.39 17.25 -32.93
N LEU A 11 22.60 16.31 -33.85
CA LEU A 11 21.58 15.33 -34.24
C LEU A 11 21.34 14.24 -33.19
N VAL A 12 22.34 13.89 -32.37
CA VAL A 12 22.19 12.88 -31.30
C VAL A 12 21.50 13.45 -30.06
N LEU A 13 21.68 14.74 -29.78
CA LEU A 13 21.03 15.42 -28.66
C LEU A 13 19.56 15.82 -28.94
N SER A 14 19.17 15.93 -30.21
CA SER A 14 17.78 16.23 -30.59
C SER A 14 16.83 15.02 -30.50
N ILE A 15 17.37 13.81 -30.30
CA ILE A 15 16.60 12.55 -30.23
C ILE A 15 16.33 12.11 -28.78
N LEU A 16 17.05 12.66 -27.79
CA LEU A 16 16.90 12.26 -26.37
C LEU A 16 16.08 13.22 -25.50
N LEU A 17 15.75 14.42 -25.98
CA LEU A 17 14.94 15.39 -25.24
C LEU A 17 13.95 16.04 -26.21
N GLY A 18 12.71 15.54 -26.22
CA GLY A 18 11.65 16.12 -27.03
C GLY A 18 11.29 17.54 -26.61
N GLY A 19 11.45 18.51 -27.52
CA GLY A 19 10.67 19.74 -27.54
C GLY A 19 11.39 21.06 -27.24
N LEU A 20 11.45 21.90 -28.29
CA LEU A 20 11.47 23.38 -28.34
C LEU A 20 12.56 24.16 -27.59
N ILE A 21 13.49 24.74 -28.37
CA ILE A 21 14.28 25.90 -27.94
C ILE A 21 14.23 26.97 -29.06
N HIS A 22 13.72 28.16 -28.73
CA HIS A 22 13.86 29.37 -29.55
C HIS A 22 15.21 30.06 -29.25
N PRO A 23 15.85 30.74 -30.22
CA PRO A 23 17.17 31.31 -30.02
C PRO A 23 17.11 32.64 -29.25
N VAL A 24 18.00 32.83 -28.27
CA VAL A 24 18.29 34.13 -27.67
C VAL A 24 19.75 34.52 -27.94
N SER A 25 19.89 35.80 -28.27
CA SER A 25 21.04 36.59 -28.72
C SER A 25 22.41 36.33 -28.07
N ALA A 26 23.44 36.48 -28.90
CA ALA A 26 24.86 36.43 -28.59
C ALA A 26 25.37 37.59 -27.73
N GLN A 27 26.35 37.31 -26.87
CA GLN A 27 27.34 38.26 -26.36
C GLN A 27 28.67 37.52 -26.06
N ASP A 28 29.67 37.83 -26.90
CA ASP A 28 31.15 37.83 -26.83
C ASP A 28 31.99 36.84 -25.97
N PRO A 29 33.23 36.50 -26.41
CA PRO A 29 33.91 35.25 -26.07
C PRO A 29 34.87 35.36 -24.87
N VAL A 30 34.90 34.32 -24.05
CA VAL A 30 35.94 34.10 -23.02
C VAL A 30 36.96 33.08 -23.57
N PRO A 31 38.29 33.23 -23.34
CA PRO A 31 39.29 32.39 -24.00
C PRO A 31 39.28 30.95 -23.45
N THR A 32 39.32 29.98 -24.36
CA THR A 32 39.48 28.55 -24.08
C THR A 32 40.88 28.25 -23.54
N PRO A 33 41.03 27.53 -22.41
CA PRO A 33 42.26 26.82 -22.13
C PRO A 33 42.34 25.56 -23.01
N ASP A 34 43.53 25.24 -23.51
CA ASP A 34 43.81 24.06 -24.32
C ASP A 34 43.31 22.78 -23.63
N LEU A 35 42.37 22.08 -24.28
CA LEU A 35 41.90 20.76 -23.86
C LEU A 35 42.87 19.68 -24.38
N PRO A 36 43.15 18.62 -23.60
CA PRO A 36 43.91 17.49 -24.11
C PRO A 36 43.11 16.79 -25.22
N GLN A 37 43.76 16.50 -26.36
CA GLN A 37 43.19 15.64 -27.38
C GLN A 37 43.01 14.23 -26.82
N ILE A 38 41.76 13.82 -26.63
CA ILE A 38 41.41 12.41 -26.38
C ILE A 38 41.11 11.78 -27.75
N ASP A 39 42.03 10.94 -28.21
CA ASP A 39 41.85 10.12 -29.42
C ASP A 39 40.94 8.93 -29.07
N LEU A 40 39.71 8.95 -29.58
CA LEU A 40 38.73 7.89 -29.36
C LEU A 40 38.86 6.85 -30.48
N ASN A 41 39.63 5.79 -30.23
CA ASN A 41 39.53 4.57 -31.02
C ASN A 41 38.25 3.79 -30.63
N HIS A 42 37.59 3.23 -31.66
CA HIS A 42 36.41 2.37 -31.55
C HIS A 42 36.66 1.24 -30.53
N ASP A 43 35.70 1.02 -29.62
CA ASP A 43 35.60 -0.08 -28.63
C ASP A 43 36.07 0.15 -27.18
N GLN A 44 35.76 1.29 -26.55
CA GLN A 44 35.75 1.41 -25.08
C GLN A 44 34.44 2.02 -24.57
N VAL A 45 33.82 1.35 -23.60
CA VAL A 45 32.66 1.83 -22.83
C VAL A 45 33.14 2.89 -21.84
N ILE A 46 32.52 4.07 -21.83
CA ILE A 46 32.86 5.16 -20.90
C ILE A 46 32.34 4.79 -19.50
N ASP A 47 33.22 4.77 -18.49
CA ASP A 47 32.85 4.57 -17.08
C ASP A 47 32.09 5.81 -16.57
N ALA A 48 31.07 5.59 -15.73
CA ALA A 48 30.25 6.64 -15.11
C ALA A 48 31.07 7.67 -14.30
N LYS A 49 32.29 7.33 -13.89
CA LYS A 49 33.22 8.24 -13.22
C LYS A 49 33.78 9.33 -14.13
N ASP A 50 33.95 9.06 -15.42
CA ASP A 50 34.49 10.03 -16.38
C ASP A 50 33.41 11.04 -16.85
N LEU A 51 32.13 10.66 -16.77
CA LEU A 51 30.99 11.56 -17.03
C LEU A 51 30.84 12.64 -15.95
N ILE A 52 31.15 12.29 -14.70
CA ILE A 52 31.05 13.20 -13.55
C ILE A 52 32.15 14.28 -13.60
N ILE A 53 33.35 13.91 -14.07
CA ILE A 53 34.46 14.86 -14.23
C ILE A 53 34.16 15.86 -15.35
N PHE A 54 33.56 15.42 -16.46
CA PHE A 54 33.19 16.30 -17.59
C PHE A 54 32.08 17.30 -17.21
N MET A 55 31.11 16.89 -16.38
CA MET A 55 30.04 17.76 -15.89
C MET A 55 30.48 18.74 -14.80
N SER A 56 31.62 18.50 -14.13
CA SER A 56 32.13 19.37 -13.06
C SER A 56 32.80 20.68 -13.54
N GLN A 57 33.03 20.82 -14.85
CA GLN A 57 33.72 21.99 -15.42
C GLN A 57 32.80 23.00 -16.14
N TRP A 58 31.50 22.74 -16.18
CA TRP A 58 30.50 23.71 -16.66
C TRP A 58 29.60 24.10 -15.51
N GLN A 59 29.66 25.36 -15.06
CA GLN A 59 28.66 25.91 -14.12
C GLN A 59 27.30 26.03 -14.82
N VAL A 60 26.62 24.90 -15.00
CA VAL A 60 25.20 24.87 -15.38
C VAL A 60 24.42 24.80 -14.07
N GLN A 61 23.83 25.92 -13.68
CA GLN A 61 22.92 25.97 -12.55
C GLN A 61 21.61 25.29 -12.97
N ILE A 62 21.48 24.01 -12.63
CA ILE A 62 20.22 23.27 -12.78
C ILE A 62 19.30 23.82 -11.69
N LEU A 63 18.33 24.66 -12.07
CA LEU A 63 17.25 25.02 -11.14
C LEU A 63 16.51 23.71 -10.81
N PRO A 64 16.36 23.33 -9.54
CA PRO A 64 15.58 22.17 -9.19
C PRO A 64 14.15 22.39 -9.70
N THR A 65 13.65 21.44 -10.49
CA THR A 65 12.21 21.36 -10.72
C THR A 65 11.53 21.26 -9.35
N PRO A 66 10.39 21.93 -9.13
CA PRO A 66 9.68 21.77 -7.87
C PRO A 66 9.32 20.30 -7.73
N THR A 67 9.91 19.62 -6.75
CA THR A 67 9.39 18.35 -6.26
C THR A 67 7.94 18.59 -5.83
N PRO A 68 6.98 17.71 -6.21
CA PRO A 68 5.67 17.75 -5.58
C PRO A 68 5.90 17.70 -4.08
N THR A 69 5.41 18.71 -3.37
CA THR A 69 5.51 18.77 -1.92
C THR A 69 4.62 17.66 -1.38
N PRO A 70 5.14 16.71 -0.57
CA PRO A 70 4.27 15.74 0.07
C PRO A 70 3.22 16.50 0.89
N PRO A 71 1.96 16.03 0.92
CA PRO A 71 0.94 16.67 1.73
C PRO A 71 1.44 16.75 3.18
N ASN A 72 1.42 17.97 3.71
CA ASN A 72 1.89 18.29 5.05
C ASN A 72 1.17 17.39 6.08
N PRO A 73 1.88 16.62 6.93
CA PRO A 73 1.26 15.74 7.93
C PRO A 73 0.57 16.51 9.09
N GLY A 74 0.56 17.84 9.05
CA GLY A 74 0.08 18.73 10.12
C GLY A 74 -1.36 19.24 10.01
N GLY A 75 -2.27 18.55 9.33
CA GLY A 75 -3.69 18.90 9.34
C GLY A 75 -4.42 18.27 10.54
N ALA A 76 -4.94 19.08 11.47
CA ALA A 76 -5.70 18.61 12.62
C ALA A 76 -6.90 17.74 12.18
N TRP A 77 -6.84 16.44 12.48
CA TRP A 77 -7.92 15.49 12.30
C TRP A 77 -9.10 15.90 13.20
N ARG A 78 -10.21 16.37 12.61
CA ARG A 78 -11.48 16.52 13.34
C ARG A 78 -12.26 15.20 13.31
N GLU A 79 -13.08 15.03 14.35
CA GLU A 79 -13.89 13.85 14.65
C GLU A 79 -14.68 13.30 13.45
N GLY A 80 -14.58 11.98 13.27
CA GLY A 80 -15.09 11.24 12.11
C GLY A 80 -13.93 10.73 11.27
N ILE A 81 -13.70 9.42 11.25
CA ILE A 81 -12.54 8.82 10.57
C ILE A 81 -12.60 9.18 9.08
N ILE A 82 -11.68 10.04 8.67
CA ILE A 82 -11.36 10.32 7.28
C ILE A 82 -10.06 9.56 7.00
N GLY A 83 -10.14 8.43 6.29
CA GLY A 83 -9.00 7.56 5.94
C GLY A 83 -9.14 6.13 6.45
N THR A 84 -8.11 5.31 6.19
CA THR A 84 -7.94 3.99 6.81
C THR A 84 -7.04 4.06 8.05
N ILE A 85 -6.94 2.97 8.81
CA ILE A 85 -5.87 2.82 9.82
C ILE A 85 -4.53 2.75 9.08
N ALA A 86 -3.51 3.45 9.58
CA ALA A 86 -2.15 3.40 9.06
C ALA A 86 -1.54 2.00 9.25
N THR A 87 -0.63 1.61 8.37
CA THR A 87 0.01 0.28 8.41
C THR A 87 1.06 0.14 9.50
N GLY A 88 1.54 1.25 10.08
CA GLY A 88 2.63 1.29 11.06
C GLY A 88 4.04 1.33 10.44
N VAL A 89 4.17 1.22 9.11
CA VAL A 89 5.48 1.33 8.44
C VAL A 89 6.01 2.77 8.55
N THR A 90 7.21 2.93 9.10
CA THR A 90 7.88 4.24 9.22
C THR A 90 9.19 4.35 8.45
N ILE A 91 9.76 3.23 8.01
CA ILE A 91 11.03 3.18 7.26
C ILE A 91 10.70 3.13 5.77
N SER A 92 11.12 4.17 5.05
CA SER A 92 10.99 4.23 3.59
C SER A 92 12.18 3.52 2.93
N GLN A 93 11.91 2.66 1.96
CA GLN A 93 12.89 2.02 1.09
C GLN A 93 13.11 2.85 -0.19
N ILE A 94 12.06 3.51 -0.68
CA ILE A 94 12.05 4.32 -1.90
C ILE A 94 10.96 5.38 -1.83
N SER A 95 11.13 6.51 -2.52
CA SER A 95 10.12 7.56 -2.59
C SER A 95 8.78 7.04 -3.10
N GLY A 96 7.68 7.53 -2.53
CA GLY A 96 6.32 7.12 -2.87
C GLY A 96 5.81 5.87 -2.12
N ASP A 97 6.69 5.18 -1.38
CA ASP A 97 6.28 4.03 -0.58
C ASP A 97 5.51 4.41 0.69
N ASP A 98 5.00 3.41 1.40
CA ASP A 98 4.18 3.63 2.61
C ASP A 98 4.98 4.26 3.75
N GLY A 99 6.27 3.94 3.87
CA GLY A 99 7.16 4.57 4.86
C GLY A 99 7.43 6.06 4.55
N HIS A 100 7.34 6.45 3.27
CA HIS A 100 7.44 7.84 2.81
C HIS A 100 6.19 8.64 3.18
N TYR A 101 4.99 8.14 2.85
CA TYR A 101 3.74 8.88 3.05
C TYR A 101 3.11 8.70 4.42
N ARG A 102 3.16 7.48 4.99
CA ARG A 102 2.57 7.11 6.28
C ARG A 102 1.09 7.48 6.38
N MET A 103 0.33 7.15 5.33
CA MET A 103 -1.09 7.50 5.22
C MET A 103 -1.94 6.72 6.24
N GLY A 104 -2.99 7.38 6.72
CA GLY A 104 -3.97 6.80 7.63
C GLY A 104 -3.82 7.24 9.08
N ALA A 105 -4.81 6.91 9.90
CA ALA A 105 -4.78 7.19 11.33
C ALA A 105 -3.93 6.14 12.07
N PRO A 106 -3.05 6.53 13.01
CA PRO A 106 -2.31 5.56 13.80
C PRO A 106 -3.27 4.63 14.58
N GLN A 107 -2.84 3.39 14.77
CA GLN A 107 -3.54 2.47 15.67
C GLN A 107 -3.66 3.08 17.07
N SER A 108 -4.83 2.94 17.69
CA SER A 108 -5.12 3.48 19.01
C SER A 108 -5.84 2.44 19.85
N PHE A 109 -5.21 2.04 20.96
CA PHE A 109 -5.72 1.00 21.85
C PHE A 109 -5.77 1.48 23.30
N SER A 110 -6.80 1.07 24.03
CA SER A 110 -6.99 1.35 25.45
C SER A 110 -7.04 0.02 26.23
N ASP A 111 -6.04 -0.23 27.08
CA ASP A 111 -6.03 -1.40 27.98
C ASP A 111 -6.79 -1.09 29.27
N HIS A 112 -7.77 -1.92 29.60
CA HIS A 112 -8.63 -1.75 30.77
C HIS A 112 -8.05 -2.39 32.05
N GLY A 113 -6.91 -3.07 31.96
CA GLY A 113 -6.27 -3.75 33.10
C GLY A 113 -7.01 -4.99 33.58
N ASN A 114 -8.08 -5.39 32.90
CA ASN A 114 -8.96 -6.52 33.25
C ASN A 114 -8.89 -7.67 32.21
N GLY A 115 -7.82 -7.69 31.40
CA GLY A 115 -7.62 -8.64 30.30
C GLY A 115 -8.31 -8.27 28.99
N THR A 116 -8.92 -7.08 28.89
CA THR A 116 -9.56 -6.59 27.66
C THR A 116 -8.91 -5.30 27.15
N ILE A 117 -8.96 -5.10 25.83
CA ILE A 117 -8.43 -3.92 25.13
C ILE A 117 -9.53 -3.36 24.23
N THR A 118 -9.78 -2.06 24.28
CA THR A 118 -10.60 -1.38 23.26
C THR A 118 -9.72 -0.88 22.13
N ASP A 119 -10.11 -1.19 20.89
CA ASP A 119 -9.62 -0.55 19.68
C ASP A 119 -10.42 0.74 19.46
N ASN A 120 -9.76 1.88 19.65
CA ASN A 120 -10.40 3.20 19.54
C ASN A 120 -10.66 3.59 18.07
N ASN A 121 -10.04 2.91 17.10
CA ASN A 121 -10.31 3.15 15.67
C ASN A 121 -11.60 2.44 15.23
N THR A 122 -11.89 1.25 15.76
CA THR A 122 -13.06 0.45 15.34
C THR A 122 -14.20 0.45 16.36
N GLY A 123 -13.93 0.84 17.60
CA GLY A 123 -14.86 0.70 18.73
C GLY A 123 -15.02 -0.75 19.22
N LEU A 124 -14.27 -1.70 18.64
CA LEU A 124 -14.29 -3.09 19.06
C LEU A 124 -13.53 -3.28 20.37
N MET A 125 -13.97 -4.26 21.17
CA MET A 125 -13.25 -4.70 22.36
C MET A 125 -12.73 -6.10 22.15
N TRP A 126 -11.44 -6.28 22.41
CA TRP A 126 -10.67 -7.47 22.14
C TRP A 126 -10.18 -8.10 23.43
N LEU A 127 -10.09 -9.43 23.42
CA LEU A 127 -9.38 -10.14 24.46
C LEU A 127 -7.86 -9.94 24.30
N LYS A 128 -7.20 -9.47 25.36
CA LYS A 128 -5.77 -9.14 25.36
C LYS A 128 -4.91 -10.38 25.16
N ASP A 129 -5.18 -11.41 25.96
CA ASP A 129 -4.45 -12.67 25.94
C ASP A 129 -5.37 -13.89 25.92
N PRO A 130 -5.68 -14.41 24.71
CA PRO A 130 -6.50 -15.61 24.57
C PRO A 130 -5.91 -16.80 25.31
N ALA A 131 -4.57 -16.97 25.29
CA ALA A 131 -3.91 -18.14 25.84
C ALA A 131 -4.07 -18.32 27.36
N SER A 132 -4.23 -17.22 28.11
CA SER A 132 -4.44 -17.27 29.57
C SER A 132 -5.91 -17.36 29.97
N THR A 133 -6.83 -17.27 28.99
CA THR A 133 -8.26 -17.14 29.25
C THR A 133 -9.08 -18.28 28.65
N VAL A 134 -8.72 -18.77 27.46
CA VAL A 134 -9.46 -19.82 26.76
C VAL A 134 -8.92 -21.20 27.10
N VAL A 135 -9.80 -22.21 27.09
CA VAL A 135 -9.54 -23.56 27.62
C VAL A 135 -8.52 -24.35 26.81
N SER A 136 -8.46 -24.16 25.49
CA SER A 136 -7.57 -24.89 24.57
C SER A 136 -6.55 -23.97 23.91
N ALA A 137 -5.38 -24.52 23.59
CA ALA A 137 -4.36 -23.79 22.84
C ALA A 137 -4.81 -23.46 21.41
N THR A 138 -5.55 -24.37 20.76
CA THR A 138 -6.07 -24.22 19.39
C THR A 138 -7.43 -24.90 19.25
N TYR A 139 -8.17 -24.53 18.20
CA TYR A 139 -9.55 -24.95 17.94
C TYR A 139 -9.77 -25.21 16.45
N THR A 140 -10.53 -26.24 16.09
CA THR A 140 -11.16 -26.31 14.77
C THR A 140 -12.13 -25.13 14.60
N TRP A 141 -12.57 -24.84 13.38
CA TRP A 141 -13.38 -23.63 13.13
C TRP A 141 -14.73 -23.64 13.88
N ASP A 142 -15.41 -24.79 13.93
CA ASP A 142 -16.69 -24.91 14.65
C ASP A 142 -16.47 -24.78 16.17
N GLU A 143 -15.44 -25.45 16.71
CA GLU A 143 -15.06 -25.32 18.11
C GLU A 143 -14.66 -23.89 18.47
N ALA A 144 -13.97 -23.16 17.58
CA ALA A 144 -13.57 -21.78 17.76
C ALA A 144 -14.78 -20.85 17.91
N ASN A 145 -15.79 -21.01 17.04
CA ASN A 145 -17.03 -20.26 17.13
C ASN A 145 -17.77 -20.56 18.44
N GLN A 146 -17.89 -21.84 18.79
CA GLN A 146 -18.55 -22.25 20.02
C GLN A 146 -17.82 -21.72 21.27
N ALA A 147 -16.49 -21.84 21.29
CA ALA A 147 -15.66 -21.38 22.40
C ALA A 147 -15.77 -19.87 22.61
N CYS A 148 -15.77 -19.06 21.54
CA CYS A 148 -15.98 -17.63 21.66
C CYS A 148 -17.40 -17.30 22.13
N ALA A 149 -18.42 -17.94 21.54
CA ALA A 149 -19.82 -17.68 21.87
C ALA A 149 -20.22 -18.08 23.31
N SER A 150 -19.48 -19.03 23.90
CA SER A 150 -19.72 -19.51 25.27
C SER A 150 -18.82 -18.83 26.30
N LEU A 151 -17.97 -17.89 25.86
CA LEU A 151 -17.02 -17.22 26.74
C LEU A 151 -17.74 -16.18 27.59
N GLU A 152 -17.62 -16.34 28.91
CA GLU A 152 -17.94 -15.31 29.89
C GLU A 152 -16.64 -14.77 30.47
N PHE A 153 -16.30 -13.51 30.16
CA PHE A 153 -15.04 -12.91 30.58
C PHE A 153 -15.18 -11.43 30.85
N SER A 154 -14.56 -10.97 31.94
CA SER A 154 -14.54 -9.56 32.37
C SER A 154 -15.94 -8.92 32.49
N GLY A 155 -16.95 -9.73 32.87
CA GLY A 155 -18.34 -9.28 33.00
C GLY A 155 -19.14 -9.25 31.69
N TYR A 156 -18.61 -9.80 30.60
CA TYR A 156 -19.25 -9.84 29.29
C TYR A 156 -19.45 -11.28 28.80
N SER A 157 -20.57 -11.52 28.12
CA SER A 157 -20.98 -12.82 27.59
C SER A 157 -21.35 -12.78 26.10
N ASP A 158 -21.07 -11.67 25.43
CA ASP A 158 -21.33 -11.40 24.00
C ASP A 158 -20.04 -11.48 23.17
N TRP A 159 -19.07 -12.28 23.63
CA TRP A 159 -17.85 -12.56 22.90
C TRP A 159 -18.13 -13.40 21.65
N ARG A 160 -17.38 -13.14 20.58
CA ARG A 160 -17.49 -13.86 19.32
C ARG A 160 -16.14 -13.95 18.62
N LEU A 161 -16.06 -14.86 17.67
CA LEU A 161 -14.93 -14.92 16.75
C LEU A 161 -15.01 -13.67 15.82
N PRO A 162 -13.89 -13.00 15.53
CA PRO A 162 -13.89 -11.78 14.71
C PRO A 162 -14.10 -12.11 13.24
N SER A 163 -14.69 -11.21 12.47
CA SER A 163 -14.61 -11.31 11.01
C SER A 163 -13.16 -11.12 10.54
N ILE A 164 -12.83 -11.54 9.32
CA ILE A 164 -11.47 -11.38 8.79
C ILE A 164 -11.10 -9.91 8.60
N GLU A 165 -12.09 -9.06 8.30
CA GLU A 165 -11.96 -7.61 8.23
C GLU A 165 -11.61 -7.03 9.60
N GLU A 166 -12.33 -7.39 10.65
CA GLU A 166 -12.05 -6.96 12.02
C GLU A 166 -10.68 -7.46 12.49
N LEU A 167 -10.36 -8.73 12.26
CA LEU A 167 -9.07 -9.29 12.64
C LEU A 167 -7.90 -8.61 11.91
N SER A 168 -8.14 -8.08 10.72
CA SER A 168 -7.13 -7.37 9.93
C SER A 168 -6.84 -5.95 10.42
N THR A 169 -7.72 -5.33 11.22
CA THR A 169 -7.45 -3.99 11.80
C THR A 169 -6.34 -4.01 12.84
N LEU A 170 -6.05 -5.20 13.41
CA LEU A 170 -4.99 -5.38 14.40
C LEU A 170 -3.58 -5.45 13.80
N THR A 171 -3.43 -5.60 12.47
CA THR A 171 -2.10 -5.70 11.85
C THR A 171 -1.32 -4.40 11.94
N ASP A 172 -0.09 -4.52 12.42
CA ASP A 172 0.95 -3.51 12.32
C ASP A 172 2.04 -4.05 11.38
N ALA A 173 1.95 -3.68 10.10
CA ALA A 173 2.89 -4.10 9.05
C ALA A 173 4.25 -3.41 9.15
N GLY A 174 4.39 -2.41 10.04
CA GLY A 174 5.69 -1.86 10.44
C GLY A 174 6.50 -2.81 11.32
N ARG A 175 5.90 -3.90 11.79
CA ARG A 175 6.53 -4.91 12.64
C ARG A 175 6.75 -6.23 11.89
N PRO A 176 7.87 -6.93 12.14
CA PRO A 176 8.05 -8.31 11.69
C PRO A 176 7.16 -9.27 12.51
N ASP A 177 7.33 -10.58 12.37
CA ASP A 177 6.56 -11.57 13.15
C ASP A 177 6.80 -11.41 14.68
N PRO A 178 5.76 -11.18 15.50
CA PRO A 178 4.35 -10.99 15.14
C PRO A 178 4.01 -9.52 14.78
N ALA A 179 3.29 -9.37 13.67
CA ALA A 179 2.90 -8.10 13.05
C ALA A 179 1.64 -7.51 13.73
N ILE A 180 1.71 -7.33 15.05
CA ILE A 180 0.63 -6.82 15.91
C ILE A 180 1.20 -5.91 16.99
N ASN A 181 0.40 -4.96 17.47
CA ASN A 181 0.77 -4.08 18.57
C ASN A 181 1.11 -4.87 19.87
N PRO A 182 2.23 -4.58 20.57
CA PRO A 182 2.66 -5.28 21.79
C PRO A 182 1.69 -5.26 22.96
N ILE A 183 0.69 -4.37 22.92
CA ILE A 183 -0.36 -4.35 23.91
C ILE A 183 -1.12 -5.68 23.94
N PHE A 184 -1.19 -6.39 22.81
CA PHE A 184 -1.74 -7.73 22.73
C PHE A 184 -0.68 -8.78 23.07
N SER A 185 -1.07 -9.84 23.79
CA SER A 185 -0.24 -11.04 23.78
C SER A 185 -0.31 -11.66 22.39
N SER A 186 0.81 -12.16 21.88
CA SER A 186 0.87 -12.76 20.55
C SER A 186 1.84 -13.92 20.54
N ARG A 187 1.59 -14.88 19.66
CA ARG A 187 2.47 -16.01 19.39
C ARG A 187 3.03 -15.84 18.00
N THR A 188 4.34 -16.08 17.84
CA THR A 188 4.99 -16.13 16.52
C THR A 188 4.50 -17.35 15.75
N GLU A 189 4.53 -17.25 14.42
CA GLU A 189 4.10 -18.31 13.49
C GLU A 189 2.67 -18.84 13.72
N ALA A 190 1.83 -18.09 14.45
CA ALA A 190 0.46 -18.50 14.75
C ALA A 190 -0.48 -18.14 13.59
N ALA A 191 -1.52 -18.95 13.39
CA ALA A 191 -2.68 -18.58 12.56
C ALA A 191 -3.90 -18.40 13.45
N TYR A 192 -4.65 -17.32 13.22
CA TYR A 192 -5.85 -16.96 13.97
C TYR A 192 -7.08 -17.14 13.10
N TRP A 193 -8.08 -17.86 13.61
CA TRP A 193 -9.36 -18.01 12.94
C TRP A 193 -10.13 -16.70 12.87
N SER A 194 -10.84 -16.52 11.76
CA SER A 194 -11.93 -15.57 11.65
C SER A 194 -13.28 -16.30 11.52
N ALA A 195 -14.37 -15.63 11.85
CA ALA A 195 -15.74 -16.07 11.63
C ALA A 195 -16.17 -16.00 10.15
N THR A 196 -15.33 -15.48 9.25
CA THR A 196 -15.68 -15.31 7.85
C THR A 196 -15.50 -16.63 7.09
N PRO A 197 -16.57 -17.26 6.55
CA PRO A 197 -16.45 -18.47 5.75
C PRO A 197 -15.82 -18.16 4.38
N PHE A 198 -15.15 -19.14 3.77
CA PHE A 198 -14.60 -18.97 2.44
C PHE A 198 -15.69 -19.10 1.38
N LYS A 199 -15.97 -18.03 0.62
CA LYS A 199 -17.12 -17.94 -0.29
C LYS A 199 -17.27 -19.12 -1.26
N ASN A 200 -16.18 -19.64 -1.82
CA ASN A 200 -16.24 -20.72 -2.81
C ASN A 200 -16.56 -22.08 -2.20
N ASN A 201 -16.33 -22.26 -0.89
CA ASN A 201 -16.69 -23.47 -0.16
C ASN A 201 -16.95 -23.13 1.32
N PRO A 202 -18.11 -22.53 1.64
CA PRO A 202 -18.40 -22.02 2.97
C PRO A 202 -18.63 -23.12 3.99
N GLU A 203 -18.93 -24.34 3.54
CA GLU A 203 -19.13 -25.51 4.40
C GLU A 203 -17.80 -26.09 4.88
N GLY A 204 -16.78 -26.18 4.00
CA GLY A 204 -15.50 -26.83 4.32
C GLY A 204 -14.35 -25.89 4.68
N HIS A 205 -14.43 -24.60 4.34
CA HIS A 205 -13.29 -23.67 4.46
C HIS A 205 -13.69 -22.35 5.11
N ALA A 206 -12.72 -21.74 5.78
CA ALA A 206 -12.86 -20.42 6.40
C ALA A 206 -11.57 -19.62 6.30
N TRP A 207 -11.70 -18.29 6.46
CA TRP A 207 -10.57 -17.37 6.45
C TRP A 207 -9.83 -17.39 7.79
N MET A 208 -8.52 -17.27 7.71
CA MET A 208 -7.60 -17.15 8.82
C MET A 208 -6.51 -16.13 8.51
N LYS A 209 -5.87 -15.63 9.57
CA LYS A 209 -4.82 -14.63 9.48
C LYS A 209 -3.59 -15.09 10.24
N TYR A 210 -2.44 -15.03 9.60
CA TYR A 210 -1.17 -15.34 10.24
C TYR A 210 -0.71 -14.19 11.16
N SER A 211 0.01 -14.53 12.22
CA SER A 211 0.59 -13.58 13.19
C SER A 211 1.52 -12.56 12.55
N TYR A 212 2.17 -12.94 11.46
CA TYR A 212 3.06 -12.09 10.67
C TYR A 212 2.32 -11.30 9.57
N GLY A 213 0.98 -11.36 9.52
CA GLY A 213 0.13 -10.45 8.76
C GLY A 213 -0.73 -11.07 7.64
N PRO A 214 -0.25 -12.05 6.83
CA PRO A 214 -1.03 -12.52 5.68
C PRO A 214 -2.40 -13.09 6.02
N VAL A 215 -3.32 -12.96 5.05
CA VAL A 215 -4.69 -13.47 5.12
C VAL A 215 -4.85 -14.56 4.08
N ASN A 216 -5.29 -15.74 4.53
CA ASN A 216 -5.53 -16.90 3.67
C ASN A 216 -6.74 -17.70 4.18
N TRP A 217 -7.16 -18.73 3.45
CA TRP A 217 -8.19 -19.66 3.89
C TRP A 217 -7.59 -21.03 4.14
N THR A 218 -8.27 -21.85 4.95
CA THR A 218 -7.89 -23.26 5.17
C THR A 218 -9.11 -24.10 5.52
N PHE A 219 -8.92 -25.42 5.64
CA PHE A 219 -9.97 -26.36 6.03
C PHE A 219 -10.43 -26.09 7.45
N LYS A 220 -11.75 -26.11 7.68
CA LYS A 220 -12.34 -25.93 9.01
C LYS A 220 -11.94 -26.99 10.03
N SER A 221 -11.46 -28.15 9.56
CA SER A 221 -10.92 -29.23 10.39
C SER A 221 -9.51 -28.97 10.94
N VAL A 222 -8.82 -27.92 10.47
CA VAL A 222 -7.50 -27.53 11.01
C VAL A 222 -7.67 -26.74 12.30
N SER A 223 -6.84 -27.02 13.30
CA SER A 223 -6.85 -26.27 14.55
C SER A 223 -5.99 -25.00 14.47
N ASN A 224 -6.59 -23.84 14.71
CA ASN A 224 -5.92 -22.54 14.77
C ASN A 224 -6.23 -21.79 16.08
N PHE A 225 -5.52 -20.69 16.33
CA PHE A 225 -5.75 -19.82 17.48
C PHE A 225 -7.01 -18.97 17.30
N ILE A 226 -7.52 -18.42 18.39
CA ILE A 226 -8.64 -17.46 18.39
C ILE A 226 -8.23 -16.18 19.09
N ARG A 227 -8.81 -15.06 18.69
CA ARG A 227 -8.80 -13.81 19.47
C ARG A 227 -10.22 -13.29 19.56
N PRO A 228 -10.96 -13.62 20.64
CA PRO A 228 -12.33 -13.18 20.79
C PRO A 228 -12.45 -11.66 20.73
N VAL A 229 -13.52 -11.21 20.09
CA VAL A 229 -13.91 -9.81 19.96
C VAL A 229 -15.35 -9.64 20.39
N ARG A 230 -15.73 -8.42 20.75
CA ARG A 230 -17.12 -8.04 21.01
C ARG A 230 -17.39 -6.60 20.59
N GLY A 231 -18.68 -6.27 20.48
CA GLY A 231 -19.15 -4.98 19.99
C GLY A 231 -19.09 -4.85 18.47
N GLY A 232 -19.22 -3.60 18.02
CA GLY A 232 -19.25 -3.23 16.60
C GLY A 232 -20.64 -3.26 15.98
N ASN A 233 -20.94 -2.24 15.18
CA ASN A 233 -22.07 -2.18 14.24
C ASN A 233 -21.54 -1.57 12.95
N SER A 234 -21.34 -2.37 11.92
CA SER A 234 -21.00 -1.86 10.59
C SER A 234 -22.30 -1.62 9.80
N SER A 235 -22.81 -0.39 9.87
CA SER A 235 -23.89 0.04 8.99
C SER A 235 -23.38 0.06 7.55
N LYS A 236 -23.93 -0.81 6.69
CA LYS A 236 -23.67 -0.82 5.25
C LYS A 236 -24.41 0.35 4.58
N ASN A 237 -23.85 1.55 4.66
CA ASN A 237 -24.24 2.64 3.76
C ASN A 237 -23.70 2.38 2.35
N GLN A 238 -24.21 3.13 1.35
CA GLN A 238 -23.62 3.11 0.01
C GLN A 238 -22.18 3.62 0.07
N ARG A 239 -21.24 2.67 0.07
CA ARG A 239 -19.82 2.93 0.25
C ARG A 239 -19.19 3.60 -0.95
N PHE A 240 -19.53 3.17 -2.17
CA PHE A 240 -18.87 3.63 -3.39
C PHE A 240 -19.76 4.51 -4.25
N THR A 241 -19.18 5.59 -4.78
CA THR A 241 -19.84 6.51 -5.72
C THR A 241 -19.00 6.61 -7.00
N VAL A 242 -19.61 6.26 -8.14
CA VAL A 242 -18.98 6.39 -9.47
C VAL A 242 -19.08 7.85 -9.92
N ASN A 243 -17.95 8.48 -10.25
CA ASN A 243 -17.89 9.92 -10.53
C ASN A 243 -18.11 10.28 -12.02
N GLY A 244 -18.23 9.29 -12.91
CA GLY A 244 -18.44 9.49 -14.35
C GLY A 244 -17.21 9.97 -15.14
N ASN A 245 -16.07 10.13 -14.49
CA ASN A 245 -14.78 10.51 -15.09
C ASN A 245 -13.73 9.39 -15.05
N GLY A 246 -14.17 8.13 -14.85
CA GLY A 246 -13.29 6.97 -14.68
C GLY A 246 -12.74 6.79 -13.26
N THR A 247 -13.31 7.47 -12.26
CA THR A 247 -12.94 7.32 -10.83
C THR A 247 -14.12 6.90 -9.96
N VAL A 248 -13.82 6.29 -8.81
CA VAL A 248 -14.76 5.87 -7.78
C VAL A 248 -14.35 6.49 -6.44
N SER A 249 -15.29 7.16 -5.76
CA SER A 249 -15.11 7.66 -4.40
C SER A 249 -15.56 6.61 -3.38
N ASP A 250 -14.74 6.35 -2.36
CA ASP A 250 -15.08 5.55 -1.19
C ASP A 250 -15.50 6.49 -0.05
N ASN A 251 -16.81 6.56 0.20
CA ASN A 251 -17.43 7.43 1.19
C ASN A 251 -17.10 7.05 2.63
N ASN A 252 -16.62 5.83 2.88
CA ASN A 252 -16.22 5.39 4.22
C ASN A 252 -14.80 5.81 4.56
N THR A 253 -13.91 5.86 3.56
CA THR A 253 -12.48 6.19 3.77
C THR A 253 -12.12 7.58 3.29
N GLY A 254 -12.98 8.25 2.51
CA GLY A 254 -12.65 9.52 1.85
C GLY A 254 -11.57 9.38 0.78
N LEU A 255 -11.33 8.16 0.28
CA LEU A 255 -10.38 7.89 -0.80
C LEU A 255 -11.07 7.92 -2.16
N MET A 256 -10.31 8.23 -3.20
CA MET A 256 -10.74 8.17 -4.59
C MET A 256 -9.81 7.26 -5.37
N TRP A 257 -10.40 6.39 -6.18
CA TRP A 257 -9.72 5.30 -6.86
C TRP A 257 -9.92 5.41 -8.36
N ILE A 258 -8.92 4.97 -9.14
CA ILE A 258 -9.17 4.69 -10.56
C ILE A 258 -10.14 3.51 -10.66
N GLN A 259 -11.20 3.69 -11.44
CA GLN A 259 -12.25 2.70 -11.63
C GLN A 259 -11.75 1.51 -12.45
N ASP A 260 -11.06 1.80 -13.55
CA ASP A 260 -10.51 0.83 -14.49
C ASP A 260 -9.00 1.09 -14.66
N PRO A 261 -8.11 0.22 -14.16
CA PRO A 261 -6.66 0.41 -14.26
C PRO A 261 -6.11 0.10 -15.66
N SER A 262 -6.94 -0.17 -16.68
CA SER A 262 -6.51 -0.32 -18.08
C SER A 262 -6.27 1.02 -18.80
N VAL A 263 -6.28 2.14 -18.07
CA VAL A 263 -5.97 3.47 -18.62
C VAL A 263 -4.50 3.58 -19.05
N PRO A 264 -4.18 4.40 -20.08
CA PRO A 264 -2.81 4.62 -20.52
C PRO A 264 -1.88 5.03 -19.38
N GLY A 265 -0.69 4.43 -19.33
CA GLY A 265 0.28 4.64 -18.26
C GLY A 265 0.11 3.73 -17.05
N VAL A 266 -1.09 3.21 -16.77
CA VAL A 266 -1.38 2.31 -15.63
C VAL A 266 -1.50 0.85 -16.08
N ALA A 267 -1.94 0.62 -17.33
CA ALA A 267 -2.24 -0.71 -17.84
C ALA A 267 -1.02 -1.64 -17.86
N GLY A 268 -1.22 -2.89 -17.41
CA GLY A 268 -0.23 -3.95 -17.43
C GLY A 268 0.38 -4.25 -16.06
N ALA A 269 1.15 -5.33 -16.01
CA ALA A 269 1.87 -5.73 -14.81
C ALA A 269 3.28 -5.11 -14.81
N MET A 270 3.72 -4.62 -13.67
CA MET A 270 5.00 -3.93 -13.49
C MET A 270 5.65 -4.32 -12.16
N ASN A 271 6.97 -4.15 -12.05
CA ASN A 271 7.66 -4.41 -10.79
C ASN A 271 7.31 -3.35 -9.73
N TRP A 272 7.67 -3.59 -8.48
CA TRP A 272 7.23 -2.73 -7.37
C TRP A 272 7.78 -1.29 -7.47
N SER A 273 9.02 -1.12 -7.95
CA SER A 273 9.59 0.23 -8.14
C SER A 273 8.91 0.98 -9.28
N GLU A 274 8.59 0.28 -10.37
CA GLU A 274 7.82 0.82 -11.49
C GLU A 274 6.39 1.17 -11.08
N ALA A 275 5.75 0.35 -10.23
CA ALA A 275 4.43 0.60 -9.68
C ALA A 275 4.36 1.93 -8.93
N LEU A 276 5.36 2.21 -8.09
CA LEU A 276 5.45 3.46 -7.36
C LEU A 276 5.64 4.65 -8.30
N SER A 277 6.66 4.62 -9.17
CA SER A 277 6.95 5.74 -10.08
C SER A 277 5.84 6.00 -11.09
N THR A 278 5.14 4.94 -11.53
CA THR A 278 3.98 5.06 -12.42
C THR A 278 2.84 5.82 -11.75
N CYS A 279 2.53 5.51 -10.49
CA CYS A 279 1.48 6.25 -9.79
C CYS A 279 1.87 7.71 -9.58
N GLU A 280 3.10 7.98 -9.17
CA GLU A 280 3.61 9.35 -8.89
C GLU A 280 3.64 10.26 -10.12
N SER A 281 3.81 9.69 -11.32
CA SER A 281 3.82 10.44 -12.58
C SER A 281 2.44 10.53 -13.24
N LEU A 282 1.43 9.89 -12.67
CA LEU A 282 0.12 9.77 -13.30
C LEU A 282 -0.66 11.08 -13.19
N THR A 283 -1.10 11.61 -14.34
CA THR A 283 -2.17 12.59 -14.41
C THR A 283 -3.41 11.94 -15.02
N PHE A 284 -4.48 11.85 -14.24
CA PHE A 284 -5.72 11.20 -14.66
C PHE A 284 -6.94 11.90 -14.06
N ALA A 285 -8.02 12.02 -14.84
CA ALA A 285 -9.28 12.66 -14.45
C ALA A 285 -9.14 14.09 -13.87
N GLY A 286 -8.10 14.83 -14.31
CA GLY A 286 -7.81 16.19 -13.82
C GLY A 286 -6.96 16.26 -12.55
N PHE A 287 -6.45 15.12 -12.07
CA PHE A 287 -5.65 15.02 -10.84
C PHE A 287 -4.26 14.46 -11.12
N ALA A 288 -3.26 14.93 -10.37
CA ALA A 288 -1.85 14.57 -10.50
C ALA A 288 -1.22 14.13 -9.15
N ASP A 289 -2.04 13.90 -8.14
CA ASP A 289 -1.69 13.47 -6.78
C ASP A 289 -2.04 11.99 -6.56
N TRP A 290 -1.97 11.19 -7.63
CA TRP A 290 -2.16 9.75 -7.57
C TRP A 290 -0.94 9.07 -6.94
N ARG A 291 -1.19 8.02 -6.16
CA ARG A 291 -0.15 7.21 -5.53
C ARG A 291 -0.57 5.75 -5.48
N LEU A 292 0.41 4.89 -5.19
CA LEU A 292 0.13 3.49 -4.91
C LEU A 292 -0.51 3.38 -3.50
N PRO A 293 -1.62 2.64 -3.33
CA PRO A 293 -2.29 2.49 -2.04
C PRO A 293 -1.43 1.69 -1.07
N ASN A 294 -1.49 2.03 0.21
CA ASN A 294 -0.88 1.16 1.22
C ASN A 294 -1.73 -0.10 1.45
N LEU A 295 -1.18 -1.04 2.24
CA LEU A 295 -1.80 -2.32 2.52
C LEU A 295 -3.23 -2.19 3.07
N ASN A 296 -3.44 -1.30 4.04
CA ASN A 296 -4.75 -1.15 4.67
C ASN A 296 -5.76 -0.48 3.74
N GLU A 297 -5.33 0.44 2.88
CA GLU A 297 -6.17 1.04 1.85
C GLU A 297 -6.61 0.03 0.81
N LEU A 298 -5.68 -0.71 0.19
CA LEU A 298 -6.03 -1.64 -0.88
C LEU A 298 -6.85 -2.83 -0.36
N SER A 299 -6.48 -3.39 0.79
CA SER A 299 -7.22 -4.49 1.41
C SER A 299 -8.62 -4.08 1.86
N SER A 300 -8.85 -2.80 2.15
CA SER A 300 -10.20 -2.30 2.46
C SER A 300 -11.19 -2.48 1.31
N LEU A 301 -10.72 -2.64 0.06
CA LEU A 301 -11.60 -2.86 -1.10
C LEU A 301 -12.09 -4.32 -1.21
N ILE A 302 -11.52 -5.25 -0.45
CA ILE A 302 -11.92 -6.66 -0.52
C ILE A 302 -13.36 -6.82 -0.01
N ASP A 303 -14.17 -7.52 -0.79
CA ASP A 303 -15.49 -7.98 -0.37
C ASP A 303 -15.48 -9.51 -0.27
N TYR A 304 -15.31 -10.02 0.96
CA TYR A 304 -15.25 -11.45 1.26
C TYR A 304 -16.57 -12.20 1.03
N SER A 305 -17.68 -11.48 0.74
CA SER A 305 -18.93 -12.12 0.29
C SER A 305 -18.93 -12.47 -1.20
N ARG A 306 -17.91 -12.00 -1.93
CA ARG A 306 -17.70 -12.19 -3.38
C ARG A 306 -16.40 -12.97 -3.64
N SER A 307 -16.29 -13.48 -4.85
CA SER A 307 -15.11 -14.13 -5.38
C SER A 307 -15.14 -14.06 -6.90
N ALA A 308 -13.96 -14.11 -7.52
CA ALA A 308 -13.75 -13.98 -8.96
C ALA A 308 -14.54 -12.81 -9.62
N PRO A 309 -14.38 -11.55 -9.16
CA PRO A 309 -13.44 -11.07 -8.14
C PRO A 309 -14.10 -10.67 -6.79
N ALA A 310 -13.35 -10.78 -5.70
CA ALA A 310 -13.68 -10.41 -4.32
C ALA A 310 -13.56 -8.88 -4.06
N ILE A 311 -14.24 -8.07 -4.85
CA ILE A 311 -14.27 -6.59 -4.77
C ILE A 311 -15.61 -6.10 -5.32
N ASP A 312 -16.09 -4.91 -4.93
CA ASP A 312 -17.33 -4.35 -5.48
C ASP A 312 -17.29 -4.22 -7.02
N PRO A 313 -18.34 -4.60 -7.77
CA PRO A 313 -18.33 -4.58 -9.23
C PRO A 313 -18.29 -3.16 -9.86
N VAL A 314 -18.36 -2.09 -9.07
CA VAL A 314 -17.99 -0.74 -9.59
C VAL A 314 -16.53 -0.68 -10.04
N PHE A 315 -15.65 -1.52 -9.48
CA PHE A 315 -14.25 -1.62 -9.86
C PHE A 315 -14.08 -2.62 -11.01
N LEU A 316 -13.46 -2.16 -12.10
CA LEU A 316 -13.28 -2.92 -13.33
C LEU A 316 -11.84 -3.45 -13.43
N ASN A 317 -11.66 -4.51 -14.24
CA ASN A 317 -10.35 -5.14 -14.52
C ASN A 317 -9.56 -5.47 -13.24
N THR A 318 -10.20 -6.21 -12.34
CA THR A 318 -9.69 -6.57 -11.00
C THR A 318 -9.23 -8.02 -10.88
N SER A 319 -9.22 -8.80 -11.96
CA SER A 319 -8.97 -10.26 -11.93
C SER A 319 -7.49 -10.62 -11.86
N SER A 320 -6.78 -10.11 -10.86
CA SER A 320 -5.41 -10.50 -10.52
C SER A 320 -4.99 -9.92 -9.15
N TRP A 321 -3.71 -10.05 -8.83
CA TRP A 321 -3.11 -9.38 -7.68
C TRP A 321 -2.53 -8.01 -8.03
N ALA A 322 -2.64 -7.09 -7.07
CA ALA A 322 -2.16 -5.73 -7.19
C ALA A 322 -1.20 -5.38 -6.04
N TRP A 323 -0.13 -4.65 -6.39
CA TRP A 323 0.85 -4.15 -5.44
C TRP A 323 0.24 -3.14 -4.47
N THR A 324 0.73 -3.16 -3.24
CA THR A 324 0.59 -2.07 -2.29
C THR A 324 1.91 -1.28 -2.23
N SER A 325 1.89 -0.07 -1.68
CA SER A 325 3.09 0.70 -1.35
C SER A 325 3.80 0.23 -0.08
N THR A 326 3.28 -0.80 0.60
CA THR A 326 3.78 -1.26 1.89
C THR A 326 4.89 -2.30 1.68
N PRO A 327 6.13 -2.04 2.10
CA PRO A 327 7.17 -3.07 2.18
C PRO A 327 6.95 -4.02 3.36
N VAL A 328 7.52 -5.23 3.31
CA VAL A 328 7.46 -6.17 4.43
C VAL A 328 8.53 -5.80 5.47
N ALA A 329 8.10 -5.49 6.71
CA ALA A 329 9.02 -5.22 7.80
C ALA A 329 9.92 -6.42 8.10
N GLY A 330 11.23 -6.16 8.23
CA GLY A 330 12.23 -7.20 8.52
C GLY A 330 12.60 -8.11 7.35
N VAL A 331 11.99 -7.95 6.17
CA VAL A 331 12.25 -8.79 4.99
C VAL A 331 12.58 -7.93 3.77
N PRO A 332 13.86 -7.57 3.56
CA PRO A 332 14.28 -6.74 2.43
C PRO A 332 13.89 -7.34 1.07
N GLY A 333 13.52 -6.49 0.11
CA GLY A 333 13.20 -6.92 -1.25
C GLY A 333 11.81 -7.57 -1.41
N GLN A 334 10.94 -7.48 -0.41
CA GLN A 334 9.56 -7.97 -0.48
C GLN A 334 8.56 -6.87 -0.11
N SER A 335 7.42 -6.88 -0.82
CA SER A 335 6.33 -5.94 -0.59
C SER A 335 4.98 -6.66 -0.60
N TRP A 336 4.01 -6.06 0.07
CA TRP A 336 2.67 -6.62 0.19
C TRP A 336 1.87 -6.44 -1.10
N TYR A 337 0.99 -7.40 -1.37
CA TYR A 337 0.01 -7.36 -2.43
C TYR A 337 -1.36 -7.84 -1.95
N VAL A 338 -2.39 -7.45 -2.70
CA VAL A 338 -3.77 -7.94 -2.53
C VAL A 338 -4.20 -8.65 -3.80
N SER A 339 -4.67 -9.89 -3.68
CA SER A 339 -5.33 -10.62 -4.78
C SER A 339 -6.84 -10.53 -4.63
N PHE A 340 -7.48 -9.88 -5.61
CA PHE A 340 -8.94 -9.81 -5.68
C PHE A 340 -9.56 -11.05 -6.33
N ASP A 341 -8.80 -12.07 -6.75
CA ASP A 341 -9.40 -13.30 -7.26
C ASP A 341 -10.30 -13.94 -6.19
N VAL A 342 -9.80 -13.96 -4.95
CA VAL A 342 -10.54 -14.49 -3.80
C VAL A 342 -10.41 -13.64 -2.52
N GLY A 343 -9.59 -12.58 -2.50
CA GLY A 343 -9.39 -11.75 -1.29
C GLY A 343 -8.16 -12.14 -0.45
N ILE A 344 -7.12 -12.68 -1.09
CA ILE A 344 -5.85 -13.01 -0.41
C ILE A 344 -5.03 -11.74 -0.19
N VAL A 345 -4.41 -11.64 0.99
CA VAL A 345 -3.39 -10.64 1.31
C VAL A 345 -2.09 -11.36 1.59
N PHE A 346 -1.05 -11.09 0.81
CA PHE A 346 0.25 -11.76 0.93
C PHE A 346 1.37 -10.83 0.47
N TYR A 347 2.59 -11.34 0.33
CA TYR A 347 3.73 -10.56 -0.14
C TYR A 347 4.52 -11.30 -1.22
N ALA A 348 5.25 -10.54 -2.03
CA ALA A 348 6.02 -11.05 -3.15
C ALA A 348 7.35 -10.33 -3.26
N LYS A 349 8.32 -10.95 -3.95
CA LYS A 349 9.60 -10.30 -4.28
C LYS A 349 9.34 -9.08 -5.16
N GLN A 350 9.95 -7.95 -4.83
CA GLN A 350 9.75 -6.66 -5.50
C GLN A 350 10.10 -6.67 -7.00
N GLY A 351 10.92 -7.62 -7.46
CA GLY A 351 11.26 -7.80 -8.87
C GLY A 351 10.24 -8.61 -9.69
N LEU A 352 9.21 -9.19 -9.06
CA LEU A 352 8.08 -9.78 -9.79
C LEU A 352 7.17 -8.68 -10.34
N THR A 353 6.40 -8.99 -11.38
CA THR A 353 5.46 -8.04 -11.96
C THR A 353 4.04 -8.29 -11.44
N GLY A 354 3.36 -7.22 -11.03
CA GLY A 354 1.99 -7.22 -10.52
C GLY A 354 1.24 -5.99 -10.99
N TYR A 355 -0.09 -5.98 -10.83
CA TYR A 355 -0.90 -4.84 -11.26
C TYR A 355 -0.94 -3.74 -10.21
N ILE A 356 -1.54 -2.59 -10.55
CA ILE A 356 -1.73 -1.47 -9.63
C ILE A 356 -3.15 -0.95 -9.73
N ARG A 357 -3.64 -0.36 -8.64
CA ARG A 357 -4.87 0.46 -8.63
C ARG A 357 -4.56 1.77 -7.92
N PRO A 358 -4.22 2.83 -8.66
CA PRO A 358 -3.86 4.09 -8.06
C PRO A 358 -4.99 4.66 -7.20
N VAL A 359 -4.60 5.28 -6.09
CA VAL A 359 -5.47 5.93 -5.13
C VAL A 359 -5.03 7.37 -4.90
N ARG A 360 -5.97 8.20 -4.47
CA ARG A 360 -5.71 9.55 -3.95
C ARG A 360 -6.69 9.89 -2.84
N SER A 361 -6.42 10.95 -2.08
CA SER A 361 -7.36 11.47 -1.09
C SER A 361 -8.45 12.29 -1.80
N ALA A 362 -9.72 11.99 -1.54
CA ALA A 362 -10.85 12.68 -2.19
C ALA A 362 -11.13 14.08 -1.59
N LEU A 363 -10.57 14.38 -0.41
CA LEU A 363 -10.83 15.64 0.27
C LEU A 363 -9.92 16.74 -0.27
N THR A 364 -10.56 17.59 -1.07
CA THR A 364 -10.07 18.93 -1.32
C THR A 364 -10.01 19.69 0.01
N LYS A 365 -8.88 20.35 0.22
CA LYS A 365 -8.66 21.33 1.29
C LYS A 365 -9.72 22.43 1.14
N THR A 366 -10.85 22.34 1.85
CA THR A 366 -11.71 23.52 2.03
C THR A 366 -10.94 24.49 2.92
N THR A 367 -10.23 25.42 2.30
CA THR A 367 -9.73 26.63 2.94
C THR A 367 -10.94 27.39 3.48
N HIS A 368 -11.08 27.45 4.80
CA HIS A 368 -11.88 28.46 5.47
C HIS A 368 -11.05 29.72 5.70
#